data_AF-A0AAV5CDJ4-F1
#
_entry.id   AF-A0AAV5CDJ4-F1
#
_cell.length_a   1.000
_cell.length_b   1.000
_cell.length_c   1.000
_cell.angle_alpha   90.00
_cell.angle_beta   90.00
_cell.angle_gamma   90.00
#
_symmetry.space_group_name_H-M   'P 1'
#
loop_
_entity.id
_entity.type
_entity.pdbx_description
1 polymer ?
#
loop_
_entity_poly.entity_id
_entity_poly.type
_entity_poly.pdbx_seq_one_letter_code
_entity_poly.pdbx_strand_id
1 'polypeptide(L)'
;MRVFSSGTGQWENRTYVREGEAAGTVSTTRFGDFYKHHAAYWKGELYVHCESDFVIRISLSNGKFQVIKPPEGRKLSIFHGLYLGKSEKGVYCALVDDEDSLCRLSVWILKEISGRS
;
A
#
# COMPACT_ATOMS: atom_id res chain seq x y z
N MET A 1 -18.67 5.47 3.99
CA MET A 1 -18.65 4.07 3.50
C MET A 1 -19.20 3.18 4.62
N ARG A 2 -19.94 2.12 4.30
CA ARG A 2 -20.37 1.14 5.32
C ARG A 2 -19.27 0.10 5.50
N VAL A 3 -18.78 -0.07 6.74
CA VAL A 3 -17.73 -1.02 7.09
C VAL A 3 -18.27 -1.95 8.17
N PHE A 4 -18.04 -3.25 8.01
CA PHE A 4 -18.43 -4.22 9.02
C PHE A 4 -17.46 -4.17 10.21
N SER A 5 -18.00 -4.00 11.40
CA SER A 5 -17.25 -3.99 12.66
C SER A 5 -17.38 -5.35 13.33
N SER A 6 -16.28 -6.07 13.49
CA SER A 6 -16.27 -7.35 14.19
C SER A 6 -16.52 -7.21 15.69
N GLY A 7 -16.20 -6.05 16.28
CA GLY A 7 -16.42 -5.77 17.70
C GLY A 7 -17.89 -5.53 18.04
N THR A 8 -18.66 -4.91 17.14
CA THR A 8 -20.09 -4.65 17.34
C THR A 8 -20.99 -5.62 16.56
N GLY A 9 -20.44 -6.37 15.61
CA GLY A 9 -21.18 -7.26 14.73
C GLY A 9 -22.08 -6.53 13.72
N GLN A 10 -21.87 -5.23 13.51
CA GLN A 10 -22.76 -4.38 12.71
C GLN A 10 -22.03 -3.61 11.61
N TRP A 11 -22.80 -3.20 10.61
CA TRP A 11 -22.33 -2.27 9.58
C TRP A 11 -22.37 -0.85 10.11
N GLU A 12 -21.20 -0.25 10.26
CA GLU A 12 -21.04 1.12 10.75
C GLU A 12 -20.72 2.06 9.58
N ASN A 13 -21.22 3.29 9.64
CA ASN A 13 -20.76 4.35 8.74
C ASN A 13 -19.41 4.85 9.22
N ARG A 14 -18.35 4.56 8.45
CA ARG A 14 -17.01 5.11 8.66
C ARG A 14 -16.57 5.93 7.47
N THR A 15 -15.87 7.01 7.76
CA THR A 15 -15.20 7.87 6.80
C THR A 15 -13.71 7.77 7.03
N TYR A 16 -12.97 7.40 5.99
CA TYR A 16 -11.51 7.39 6.05
C TYR A 16 -10.97 8.69 5.47
N VAL A 17 -10.10 9.36 6.21
CA VAL A 17 -9.49 10.62 5.80
C VAL A 17 -8.07 10.38 5.33
N ARG A 18 -7.68 10.99 4.21
CA ARG A 18 -6.32 10.90 3.71
C ARG A 18 -5.36 11.70 4.59
N GLU A 19 -4.22 11.12 4.91
CA GLU A 19 -3.09 11.77 5.59
C GLU A 19 -1.92 11.95 4.62
N GLY A 20 -1.28 13.14 4.66
CA GLY A 20 -0.15 13.50 3.80
C GLY A 20 -0.55 14.19 2.48
N GLU A 21 0.46 14.50 1.66
CA GLU A 21 0.29 15.23 0.40
C GLU A 21 -0.73 14.58 -0.54
N ALA A 22 -1.39 15.41 -1.36
CA ALA A 22 -2.20 14.93 -2.46
C ALA A 22 -1.38 14.02 -3.37
N ALA A 23 -1.94 12.88 -3.75
CA ALA A 23 -1.37 12.08 -4.82
C ALA A 23 -1.60 12.95 -6.04
N GLY A 24 -0.54 13.21 -6.81
CA GLY A 24 -0.72 13.74 -8.15
C GLY A 24 -1.77 12.89 -8.88
N THR A 25 -2.44 13.50 -9.86
CA THR A 25 -3.53 12.89 -10.62
C THR A 25 -3.22 11.45 -10.98
N VAL A 26 -3.86 10.50 -10.27
CA VAL A 26 -3.83 9.10 -10.65
C VAL A 26 -4.69 9.04 -11.91
N SER A 27 -4.05 8.91 -13.07
CA SER A 27 -4.80 8.63 -14.29
C SER A 27 -5.59 7.34 -14.07
N THR A 28 -6.91 7.40 -14.23
CA THR A 28 -7.80 6.24 -14.16
C THR A 28 -7.50 5.31 -15.33
N THR A 29 -6.37 4.60 -15.27
CA THR A 29 -6.04 3.54 -16.21
C THR A 29 -6.97 2.39 -15.89
N ARG A 30 -7.72 1.95 -16.91
CA ARG A 30 -8.84 1.01 -16.76
C ARG A 30 -8.39 -0.28 -16.07
N PHE A 31 -9.17 -0.65 -15.06
CA PHE A 31 -9.19 -1.91 -14.33
C PHE A 31 -9.11 -3.10 -15.29
N GLY A 32 -7.90 -3.58 -15.54
CA GLY A 32 -7.69 -4.91 -16.07
C GLY A 32 -7.60 -5.82 -14.86
N ASP A 33 -8.57 -6.73 -14.71
CA ASP A 33 -8.37 -7.99 -14.00
C ASP A 33 -6.96 -8.45 -14.32
N PHE A 34 -6.09 -8.63 -13.31
CA PHE A 34 -4.92 -9.53 -13.28
C PHE A 34 -3.86 -9.13 -12.23
N TYR A 35 -4.13 -9.62 -11.02
CA TYR A 35 -3.23 -10.43 -10.19
C TYR A 35 -2.34 -9.77 -9.11
N LYS A 36 -2.76 -10.09 -7.87
CA LYS A 36 -2.07 -10.04 -6.58
C LYS A 36 -2.16 -8.71 -5.82
N HIS A 37 -3.32 -8.52 -5.18
CA HIS A 37 -3.43 -7.62 -4.03
C HIS A 37 -2.74 -8.27 -2.84
N HIS A 38 -1.45 -7.99 -2.68
CA HIS A 38 -0.77 -8.30 -1.45
C HIS A 38 -1.26 -7.34 -0.36
N ALA A 39 -1.57 -7.89 0.80
CA ALA A 39 -1.87 -7.11 1.99
C ALA A 39 -1.08 -7.63 3.18
N ALA A 40 -0.59 -6.71 4.01
CA ALA A 40 0.11 -7.04 5.24
C ALA A 40 -0.53 -6.26 6.39
N TYR A 41 -0.85 -6.96 7.47
CA TYR A 41 -1.31 -6.35 8.71
C TYR A 41 -0.14 -6.24 9.70
N TRP A 42 0.05 -5.05 10.25
CA TRP A 42 1.12 -4.77 11.21
C TRP A 42 0.73 -3.65 12.18
N LYS A 43 0.81 -3.92 13.49
CA LYS A 43 0.60 -2.94 14.58
C LYS A 43 -0.67 -2.06 14.44
N GLY A 44 -1.80 -2.65 14.03
CA GLY A 44 -3.06 -1.91 13.91
C GLY A 44 -3.27 -1.21 12.56
N GLU A 45 -2.31 -1.36 11.64
CA GLU A 45 -2.37 -0.80 10.30
C GLU A 45 -2.40 -1.91 9.24
N LEU A 46 -3.19 -1.66 8.20
CA LEU A 46 -3.29 -2.53 7.02
C LEU A 46 -2.57 -1.88 5.84
N TYR A 47 -1.63 -2.60 5.26
CA TYR A 47 -0.87 -2.19 4.07
C TYR A 47 -1.43 -2.95 2.89
N VAL A 48 -1.85 -2.25 1.84
CA VAL A 48 -2.53 -2.82 0.68
C VAL A 48 -1.84 -2.34 -0.60
N HIS A 49 -1.46 -3.29 -1.46
CA HIS A 49 -0.96 -3.00 -2.79
C HIS A 49 -2.10 -2.58 -3.74
N CYS A 50 -1.93 -1.46 -4.46
CA CYS A 50 -2.89 -0.94 -5.44
C CYS A 50 -2.31 -0.87 -6.85
N GLU A 51 -3.18 -0.97 -7.87
CA GLU A 51 -2.88 -1.14 -9.30
C GLU A 51 -1.99 -0.07 -9.97
N SER A 52 -1.66 1.03 -9.30
CA SER A 52 -0.68 2.02 -9.79
C SER A 52 0.62 1.99 -9.00
N ASP A 53 0.97 0.79 -8.51
CA ASP A 53 2.19 0.43 -7.80
C ASP A 53 2.50 1.28 -6.57
N PHE A 54 1.45 1.81 -5.94
CA PHE A 54 1.53 2.43 -4.64
C PHE A 54 0.96 1.51 -3.57
N VAL A 55 1.36 1.75 -2.33
CA VAL A 55 0.83 1.06 -1.16
C VAL A 55 -0.07 2.02 -0.41
N ILE A 56 -1.30 1.61 -0.12
CA ILE A 56 -2.15 2.30 0.84
C ILE A 56 -1.91 1.72 2.22
N ARG A 57 -1.62 2.57 3.19
CA ARG A 57 -1.59 2.24 4.61
C ARG A 57 -2.86 2.76 5.27
N ILE A 58 -3.68 1.88 5.82
CA ILE A 58 -4.95 2.21 6.47
C ILE A 58 -4.80 1.96 7.97
N SER A 59 -5.02 3.00 8.77
CA SER A 59 -5.09 2.85 10.22
C SER A 59 -6.53 2.52 10.63
N LEU A 60 -6.71 1.36 11.25
CA LEU A 60 -8.02 0.87 11.66
C LEU A 60 -8.56 1.58 12.91
N SER A 61 -7.68 2.24 13.67
CA SER A 61 -8.01 2.89 14.94
C SER A 61 -8.44 4.34 14.79
N ASN A 62 -7.83 5.09 13.87
CA ASN A 62 -8.06 6.53 13.74
C ASN A 62 -8.81 6.92 12.45
N GLY A 63 -9.16 5.94 11.62
CA GLY A 63 -9.89 6.20 10.37
C GLY A 63 -9.08 7.03 9.38
N LYS A 64 -7.76 6.94 9.39
CA LYS A 64 -6.89 7.61 8.41
C LYS A 64 -6.27 6.61 7.45
N PHE A 65 -5.94 7.09 6.26
CA PHE A 65 -5.13 6.33 5.33
C PHE A 65 -4.05 7.22 4.70
N GLN A 66 -2.92 6.62 4.36
CA GLN A 66 -1.80 7.28 3.70
C GLN A 66 -1.44 6.53 2.42
N VAL A 67 -1.09 7.29 1.37
CA VAL A 67 -0.54 6.72 0.13
C VAL A 67 0.98 6.76 0.23
N ILE A 68 1.61 5.59 0.15
CA ILE A 68 3.06 5.44 0.06
C ILE A 68 3.39 5.24 -1.41
N LYS A 69 4.03 6.25 -2.00
CA LYS A 69 4.51 6.19 -3.38
C LYS A 69 5.72 5.25 -3.47
N PRO A 70 5.91 4.56 -4.59
CA PRO A 70 7.17 3.89 -4.87
C PRO A 70 8.31 4.91 -4.96
N PRO A 71 9.57 4.48 -4.80
CA PRO A 71 10.73 5.34 -4.99
C PRO A 71 10.72 5.99 -6.39
N GLU A 72 11.11 7.27 -6.45
CA GLU A 72 11.13 8.05 -7.70
C GLU A 72 12.05 7.43 -8.76
N GLY A 73 11.63 7.50 -10.03
CA GLY A 73 12.45 7.10 -11.18
C GLY A 73 12.28 5.66 -11.67
N ARG A 74 11.45 4.84 -11.02
CA ARG A 74 11.07 3.51 -11.55
C ARG A 74 9.64 3.52 -12.04
N LYS A 75 9.47 3.44 -13.36
CA LYS A 75 8.17 3.14 -13.96
C LYS A 75 7.91 1.66 -13.68
N LEU A 76 7.20 1.39 -12.60
CA LEU A 76 6.78 0.05 -12.27
C LEU A 76 5.86 -0.39 -13.41
N SER A 77 6.33 -1.35 -14.20
CA SER A 77 5.54 -1.88 -15.30
C SER A 77 4.41 -2.71 -14.68
N ILE A 78 3.27 -2.78 -15.36
CA ILE A 78 2.13 -3.66 -15.01
C ILE A 78 2.52 -5.16 -14.91
N PHE A 79 3.76 -5.51 -15.27
CA PHE A 79 4.33 -6.85 -15.21
C PHE A 79 5.30 -7.04 -14.04
N HIS A 80 5.67 -5.98 -13.31
CA HIS A 80 6.60 -6.08 -12.19
C HIS A 80 5.84 -6.29 -10.88
N GLY A 81 6.00 -7.47 -10.29
CA GLY A 81 5.31 -7.82 -9.05
C GLY A 81 5.82 -6.99 -7.87
N LEU A 82 4.99 -6.07 -7.37
CA LEU A 82 5.17 -5.49 -6.05
C LEU A 82 4.70 -6.49 -4.99
N TYR A 83 5.62 -6.91 -4.13
CA TYR A 83 5.34 -7.86 -3.05
C TYR A 83 5.33 -7.17 -1.70
N LEU A 84 4.36 -7.51 -0.85
CA LEU A 84 4.37 -7.11 0.55
C LEU A 84 4.71 -8.29 1.46
N GLY A 85 5.68 -8.06 2.34
CA GLY A 85 6.07 -9.00 3.38
C GLY A 85 6.08 -8.33 4.74
N LYS A 86 6.01 -9.12 5.83
CA LYS A 86 6.14 -8.60 7.20
C LYS A 86 7.14 -9.42 7.99
N SER A 87 7.87 -8.76 8.87
CA SER A 87 8.72 -9.37 9.90
C SER A 87 8.52 -8.64 11.22
N GLU A 88 9.20 -9.09 12.29
CA GLU A 88 9.21 -8.40 13.59
C GLU A 88 9.67 -6.93 13.51
N LYS A 89 10.44 -6.58 12.47
CA LYS A 89 10.97 -5.23 12.27
C LYS A 89 10.01 -4.31 11.50
N GLY A 90 8.97 -4.84 10.85
CA GLY A 90 8.00 -4.03 10.11
C GLY A 90 7.45 -4.67 8.84
N VAL A 91 6.83 -3.83 8.02
CA VAL A 91 6.34 -4.20 6.68
C VAL A 91 7.37 -3.82 5.64
N TYR A 92 7.54 -4.70 4.66
CA TYR A 92 8.50 -4.60 3.59
C TYR A 92 7.76 -4.59 2.27
N CYS A 93 8.25 -3.76 1.37
CA CYS A 93 7.86 -3.76 -0.02
C CYS A 93 9.04 -4.28 -0.84
N ALA A 94 8.82 -5.26 -1.70
CA ALA A 94 9.83 -5.80 -2.58
C ALA A 94 9.40 -5.69 -4.04
N LEU A 95 10.34 -5.31 -4.89
CA LEU A 95 10.19 -5.28 -6.33
C LEU A 95 11.16 -6.29 -6.94
N VAL A 96 10.65 -7.12 -7.83
CA VAL A 96 11.45 -7.96 -8.71
C VAL A 96 11.37 -7.36 -10.10
N ASP A 97 12.52 -6.93 -10.62
CA ASP A 97 12.70 -6.35 -11.94
C ASP A 97 13.45 -7.35 -12.83
N ASP A 98 12.98 -7.53 -14.05
CA ASP A 98 13.51 -8.50 -15.04
C ASP A 98 13.73 -7.85 -16.43
N GLU A 99 13.77 -6.51 -16.52
CA GLU A 99 13.84 -5.80 -17.82
C GLU A 99 15.12 -6.08 -18.64
N ASP A 100 16.22 -6.53 -18.01
CA ASP A 100 17.55 -6.63 -18.66
C ASP A 100 18.19 -8.04 -18.58
N SER A 101 17.41 -9.12 -18.45
CA SER A 101 17.93 -10.51 -18.26
C SER A 101 18.72 -10.72 -16.96
N LEU A 102 18.76 -9.71 -16.09
CA LEU A 102 19.32 -9.76 -14.74
C LEU A 102 18.18 -9.56 -13.76
N CYS A 103 17.77 -10.62 -13.08
CA CYS A 103 16.75 -10.52 -12.02
C CYS A 103 17.28 -9.64 -10.89
N ARG A 104 16.71 -8.43 -10.72
CA ARG A 104 17.08 -7.51 -9.64
C ARG A 104 15.98 -7.49 -8.58
N LEU A 105 16.34 -7.89 -7.36
CA LEU A 105 15.49 -7.75 -6.19
C LEU A 105 15.81 -6.45 -5.44
N SER A 106 14.82 -5.57 -5.31
CA SER A 106 14.90 -4.37 -4.47
C SER A 106 13.93 -4.49 -3.31
N VAL A 107 14.37 -4.18 -2.09
CA VAL A 107 13.56 -4.28 -0.87
C VAL A 107 13.60 -2.97 -0.11
N TRP A 108 12.43 -2.43 0.23
CA TRP A 108 12.24 -1.24 1.05
C TRP A 108 11.49 -1.57 2.32
N ILE A 109 11.88 -0.92 3.42
CA ILE A 109 11.14 -0.97 4.67
C ILE A 109 10.08 0.14 4.61
N LEU A 110 8.81 -0.22 4.73
CA LEU A 110 7.71 0.73 4.85
C LEU A 110 7.70 1.25 6.30
N LYS A 111 8.58 2.20 6.59
CA LYS A 111 8.73 2.79 7.92
C LYS A 111 7.74 3.94 8.10
N GLU A 112 7.18 4.02 9.30
CA GLU A 112 6.50 5.22 9.78
C GLU A 112 7.49 6.39 9.84
N ILE A 113 7.28 7.39 8.98
CA ILE A 113 7.91 8.69 9.17
C ILE A 113 7.01 9.43 10.16
N SER A 114 7.23 9.20 11.46
CA SER A 114 6.62 10.06 12.46
C SER A 114 7.21 11.45 12.26
N GLY A 115 6.38 12.40 11.85
CA GLY A 115 6.76 13.80 11.84
C GLY A 115 7.25 14.15 13.24
N ARG A 116 8.52 14.55 13.36
CA ARG A 116 8.98 15.26 14.54
C ARG A 116 8.15 16.54 14.61
N SER A 117 7.30 16.62 15.63
CA SER A 117 6.70 17.85 16.13
C SER A 117 7.78 18.81 16.61
#